data_AF-A0A135NZT5-F1
#
_entry.id   AF-A0A135NZT5-F1
#
_cell.length_a   1.000
_cell.length_b   1.000
_cell.length_c   1.000
_cell.angle_alpha   90.00
_cell.angle_beta   90.00
_cell.angle_gamma   90.00
#
_symmetry.space_group_name_H-M   'P 1'
#
loop_
_entity.id
_entity.type
_entity.pdbx_description
1 polymer ?
#
loop_
_entity_poly.entity_id
_entity_poly.type
_entity_poly.pdbx_seq_one_letter_code
_entity_poly.pdbx_strand_id
1 'polypeptide(L)'
;MQIAEYAELQAFEEALPDVLMRVVSELHDVAYLIERIEPQLLEATNGAVTTEGMRLLQGIDLAVQKTRGLAEFIDTITGSIPLDWAVDVSTALSLVKLAEMQKALGAGLRHGHSQPLDKASGDCDLF
;
A
#
# COMPACT_ATOMS: atom_id res chain seq x y z
N MET A 1 40.20 25.18 3.70
CA MET A 1 39.96 24.03 2.81
C MET A 1 39.76 22.82 3.69
N GLN A 2 38.70 22.03 3.41
CA GLN A 2 38.15 20.93 4.22
C GLN A 2 37.57 21.43 5.54
N ILE A 3 36.26 21.31 5.79
CA ILE A 3 35.55 20.03 5.87
C ILE A 3 34.18 20.21 5.19
N ALA A 4 33.98 19.48 4.11
CA ALA A 4 32.68 19.34 3.47
C ALA A 4 31.79 18.51 4.41
N GLU A 5 31.03 19.19 5.25
CA GLU A 5 29.90 18.61 5.97
C GLU A 5 28.62 18.83 5.14
N TYR A 6 28.73 18.59 3.83
CA TYR A 6 27.59 18.12 3.07
C TYR A 6 27.65 16.62 3.23
N ALA A 7 27.10 16.11 4.33
CA ALA A 7 26.45 14.83 4.24
C ALA A 7 25.43 15.02 3.10
N GLU A 8 25.83 14.63 1.90
CA GLU A 8 24.93 14.34 0.81
C GLU A 8 23.92 13.38 1.44
N LEU A 9 22.80 13.93 1.91
CA LEU A 9 21.52 13.29 1.73
C LEU A 9 21.53 12.98 0.23
N GLN A 10 22.04 11.80 -0.13
CA GLN A 10 21.92 11.29 -1.48
C GLN A 10 20.42 11.37 -1.73
N ALA A 11 20.01 12.38 -2.49
CA ALA A 11 18.63 12.54 -2.87
C ALA A 11 18.26 11.20 -3.48
N PHE A 12 17.33 10.50 -2.84
CA PHE A 12 16.89 9.21 -3.31
C PHE A 12 15.93 9.47 -4.45
N GLU A 13 16.53 9.90 -5.57
CA GLU A 13 15.84 10.26 -6.77
C GLU A 13 15.40 8.98 -7.47
N GLU A 14 14.08 8.83 -7.56
CA GLU A 14 13.44 7.71 -8.19
C GLU A 14 12.56 8.20 -9.34
N ALA A 15 12.43 7.39 -10.38
CA ALA A 15 11.52 7.71 -11.47
C ALA A 15 10.09 7.84 -10.91
N LEU A 16 9.45 8.98 -11.14
CA LEU A 16 8.11 9.27 -10.65
C LEU A 16 7.11 8.17 -11.03
N PRO A 17 7.12 7.62 -12.26
CA PRO A 17 6.26 6.50 -12.59
C PRO A 17 6.45 5.27 -11.68
N ASP A 18 7.69 4.92 -11.33
CA ASP A 18 7.97 3.78 -10.46
C ASP A 18 7.52 4.02 -9.01
N VAL A 19 7.62 5.26 -8.53
CA VAL A 19 7.07 5.66 -7.21
C VAL A 19 5.54 5.55 -7.21
N LEU A 20 4.88 6.08 -8.24
CA LEU A 20 3.43 6.04 -8.35
C LEU A 20 2.91 4.60 -8.47
N MET A 21 3.59 3.73 -9.21
CA MET A 21 3.21 2.32 -9.30
C MET A 21 3.34 1.57 -7.97
N ARG A 22 4.29 1.94 -7.10
CA ARG A 22 4.32 1.40 -5.72
C ARG A 22 3.11 1.88 -4.91
N VAL A 23 2.72 3.14 -5.05
CA VAL A 23 1.50 3.66 -4.39
C VAL A 23 0.25 2.94 -4.91
N VAL A 24 0.16 2.65 -6.20
CA VAL A 24 -0.94 1.86 -6.80
C VAL A 24 -1.01 0.47 -6.18
N SER A 25 0.11 -0.24 -6.06
CA SER A 25 0.16 -1.54 -5.40
C SER A 25 -0.32 -1.48 -3.94
N GLU A 26 0.17 -0.50 -3.17
CA GLU A 26 -0.24 -0.34 -1.77
C GLU A 26 -1.74 -0.03 -1.63
N LEU A 27 -2.32 0.73 -2.56
CA LEU A 27 -3.77 0.99 -2.57
C LEU A 27 -4.56 -0.29 -2.86
N HIS A 28 -4.11 -1.13 -3.80
CA HIS A 28 -4.75 -2.42 -4.04
C HIS A 28 -4.66 -3.35 -2.82
N ASP A 29 -3.51 -3.38 -2.13
CA ASP A 29 -3.33 -4.17 -0.92
C ASP A 29 -4.25 -3.67 0.22
N VAL A 30 -4.38 -2.34 0.39
CA VAL A 30 -5.33 -1.76 1.34
C VAL A 30 -6.77 -2.12 0.99
N ALA A 31 -7.17 -2.04 -0.29
CA ALA A 31 -8.50 -2.43 -0.71
C ALA A 31 -8.79 -3.90 -0.39
N TYR A 32 -7.82 -4.79 -0.62
CA TYR A 32 -7.93 -6.20 -0.28
C TYR A 32 -8.05 -6.44 1.23
N LEU A 33 -7.27 -5.72 2.05
CA LEU A 33 -7.37 -5.78 3.51
C LEU A 33 -8.75 -5.35 4.02
N ILE A 34 -9.33 -4.30 3.43
CA ILE A 34 -10.68 -3.82 3.78
C ILE A 34 -11.75 -4.84 3.36
N GLU A 35 -11.68 -5.35 2.13
CA GLU A 35 -12.63 -6.34 1.58
C GLU A 35 -12.71 -7.60 2.45
N ARG A 36 -11.59 -8.02 3.04
CA ARG A 36 -11.53 -9.17 3.95
C ARG A 36 -12.26 -8.96 5.28
N ILE A 37 -12.57 -7.72 5.67
CA ILE A 37 -13.28 -7.43 6.93
C ILE A 37 -14.77 -7.84 6.81
N GLU A 38 -15.37 -7.69 5.63
CA GLU A 38 -16.79 -7.96 5.40
C GLU A 38 -17.22 -9.40 5.79
N PRO A 39 -16.57 -10.48 5.28
CA PRO A 39 -16.95 -11.84 5.67
C PRO A 39 -16.71 -12.12 7.16
N GLN A 40 -15.68 -11.53 7.77
CA GLN A 40 -15.37 -11.71 9.19
C GLN A 40 -16.44 -11.07 10.09
N LEU A 41 -16.97 -9.91 9.71
CA LEU A 41 -18.07 -9.27 10.42
C LEU A 41 -19.38 -10.06 10.30
N LEU A 42 -19.65 -10.63 9.11
CA LEU A 42 -20.81 -11.49 8.90
C LEU A 42 -20.71 -12.78 9.73
N GLU A 43 -19.53 -13.39 9.79
CA GLU A 43 -19.28 -14.57 10.62
C GLU A 43 -19.43 -14.25 12.12
N ALA A 44 -18.83 -13.15 12.58
CA ALA A 44 -18.90 -12.71 13.99
C ALA A 44 -20.33 -12.37 14.46
N THR A 45 -21.22 -12.05 13.53
CA THR A 45 -22.64 -11.77 13.82
C THR A 45 -23.55 -12.97 13.59
N ASN A 46 -23.00 -14.15 13.27
CA ASN A 46 -23.78 -15.33 12.85
C ASN A 46 -24.76 -15.02 11.70
N GLY A 47 -24.40 -14.08 10.82
CA GLY A 47 -25.26 -13.58 9.74
C GLY A 47 -26.44 -12.70 10.20
N ALA A 48 -26.56 -12.38 11.49
CA ALA A 48 -27.60 -11.50 12.00
C ALA A 48 -27.20 -10.04 11.83
N VAL A 49 -27.64 -9.42 10.74
CA VAL A 49 -27.32 -8.04 10.41
C VAL A 49 -28.50 -7.13 10.72
N THR A 50 -28.29 -6.17 11.63
CA THR A 50 -29.26 -5.09 11.88
C THR A 50 -29.24 -4.09 10.72
N THR A 51 -30.25 -3.21 10.63
CA THR A 51 -30.24 -2.13 9.62
C THR A 51 -28.97 -1.27 9.69
N GLU A 52 -28.46 -1.03 10.90
CA GLU A 52 -27.22 -0.28 11.09
C GLU A 52 -25.98 -1.10 10.68
N GLY A 53 -25.98 -2.40 10.97
CA GLY A 53 -24.96 -3.33 10.45
C GLY A 53 -24.91 -3.36 8.92
N MET A 54 -26.07 -3.32 8.26
CA MET A 54 -26.14 -3.30 6.80
C MET A 54 -25.53 -2.01 6.21
N ARG A 55 -25.77 -0.86 6.85
CA ARG A 55 -25.14 0.41 6.46
C ARG A 55 -23.63 0.38 6.65
N LEU A 56 -23.15 -0.26 7.72
CA LEU A 56 -21.72 -0.44 7.96
C LEU A 56 -21.09 -1.30 6.85
N LEU A 57 -21.69 -2.44 6.49
CA LEU A 57 -21.20 -3.29 5.40
C LEU A 57 -21.16 -2.55 4.06
N GLN A 58 -22.20 -1.75 3.75
CA GLN A 58 -22.18 -0.88 2.57
C GLN A 58 -21.08 0.19 2.63
N GLY A 59 -20.79 0.72 3.83
CA GLY A 59 -19.68 1.64 4.04
C GLY A 59 -18.31 0.98 3.76
N ILE A 60 -18.16 -0.30 4.10
CA ILE A 60 -16.96 -1.09 3.82
C ILE A 60 -16.81 -1.31 2.30
N ASP A 61 -17.86 -1.78 1.63
CA ASP A 61 -17.85 -1.96 0.16
C ASP A 61 -17.52 -0.63 -0.56
N LEU A 62 -18.12 0.49 -0.13
CA LEU A 62 -17.81 1.81 -0.66
C LEU A 62 -16.34 2.19 -0.45
N ALA A 63 -15.73 1.85 0.69
CA ALA A 63 -14.32 2.10 0.95
C ALA A 63 -13.41 1.26 0.03
N VAL A 64 -13.76 0.00 -0.24
CA VAL A 64 -13.06 -0.87 -1.20
C VAL A 64 -13.12 -0.25 -2.61
N GLN A 65 -14.32 0.12 -3.08
CA GLN A 65 -14.52 0.71 -4.40
C GLN A 65 -13.75 2.03 -4.56
N LYS A 66 -13.77 2.91 -3.56
CA LYS A 66 -13.02 4.17 -3.59
C LYS A 66 -11.51 3.95 -3.65
N THR A 67 -11.00 2.99 -2.87
CA THR A 67 -9.57 2.69 -2.84
C THR A 67 -9.10 2.14 -4.19
N ARG A 68 -9.87 1.20 -4.78
CA ARG A 68 -9.60 0.68 -6.13
C ARG A 68 -9.66 1.77 -7.19
N GLY A 69 -10.69 2.62 -7.16
CA GLY A 69 -10.83 3.73 -8.10
C GLY A 69 -9.69 4.75 -8.03
N LEU A 70 -9.14 5.00 -6.83
CA LEU A 70 -7.94 5.84 -6.69
C LEU A 70 -6.70 5.18 -7.29
N ALA A 71 -6.52 3.87 -7.08
CA ALA A 71 -5.40 3.12 -7.67
C ALA A 71 -5.46 3.15 -9.21
N GLU A 72 -6.63 2.86 -9.79
CA GLU A 72 -6.86 2.90 -11.23
C GLU A 72 -6.65 4.28 -11.83
N PHE A 73 -7.08 5.34 -11.13
CA PHE A 73 -6.84 6.72 -11.56
C PHE A 73 -5.34 7.03 -11.61
N ILE A 74 -4.59 6.66 -10.56
CA ILE A 74 -3.14 6.89 -10.51
C ILE A 74 -2.41 6.08 -11.59
N ASP A 75 -2.76 4.81 -11.78
CA ASP A 75 -2.21 3.97 -12.85
C ASP A 75 -2.42 4.61 -14.23
N THR A 76 -3.65 5.07 -14.50
CA THR A 76 -4.01 5.71 -15.77
C THR A 76 -3.18 6.96 -16.05
N ILE A 77 -3.05 7.86 -15.08
CA ILE A 77 -2.26 9.09 -15.28
C ILE A 77 -0.76 8.77 -15.36
N THR A 78 -0.29 7.75 -14.64
CA THR A 78 1.11 7.31 -14.64
C THR A 78 1.57 6.88 -16.03
N GLY A 79 0.70 6.21 -16.80
CA GLY A 79 0.98 5.82 -18.18
C GLY A 79 1.28 7.00 -19.14
N SER A 80 0.97 8.24 -18.74
CA SER A 80 1.25 9.45 -19.53
C SER A 80 2.50 10.21 -19.06
N ILE A 81 3.13 9.79 -17.96
CA ILE A 81 4.26 10.50 -17.34
C ILE A 81 5.59 10.06 -17.99
N PRO A 82 6.47 11.00 -18.37
CA PRO A 82 7.81 10.68 -18.86
C PRO A 82 8.67 9.93 -17.84
N LEU A 83 9.45 8.94 -18.29
CA LEU A 83 10.32 8.12 -17.43
C LEU A 83 11.53 8.87 -16.86
N ASP A 84 11.90 10.00 -17.45
CA ASP A 84 13.02 10.85 -17.03
C ASP A 84 12.65 11.81 -15.90
N TRP A 85 11.38 11.85 -15.49
CA TRP A 85 10.97 12.63 -14.32
C TRP A 85 11.38 11.91 -13.05
N ALA A 86 12.31 12.51 -12.31
CA ALA A 86 12.78 12.03 -11.03
C ALA A 86 12.13 12.81 -9.87
N VAL A 87 11.90 12.13 -8.75
CA VAL A 87 11.44 12.73 -7.49
C VAL A 87 12.27 12.19 -6.32
N ASP A 88 12.61 13.08 -5.39
CA ASP A 88 13.23 12.69 -4.11
C ASP A 88 12.16 12.17 -3.15
N VAL A 89 12.24 10.89 -2.79
CA VAL A 89 11.29 10.25 -1.86
C VAL A 89 11.77 10.26 -0.40
N SER A 90 12.98 10.76 -0.11
CA SER A 90 13.61 10.64 1.21
C SER A 90 12.75 11.22 2.33
N THR A 91 12.23 12.44 2.13
CA THR A 91 11.36 13.09 3.11
C THR A 91 10.05 12.33 3.28
N ALA A 92 9.43 11.90 2.17
CA ALA A 92 8.16 11.19 2.21
C ALA A 92 8.29 9.85 2.96
N LEU A 93 9.34 9.07 2.67
CA LEU A 93 9.65 7.81 3.34
C LEU A 93 9.95 8.00 4.83
N SER A 94 10.62 9.09 5.22
CA SER A 94 10.92 9.38 6.63
C SER A 94 9.68 9.61 7.49
N LEU A 95 8.55 10.00 6.87
CA LEU A 95 7.28 10.25 7.54
C LEU A 95 6.42 8.99 7.68
N VAL A 96 6.74 7.93 6.93
CA VAL A 96 6.03 6.65 7.01
C VAL A 96 6.44 5.93 8.29
N LYS A 97 5.47 5.74 9.20
CA LYS A 97 5.71 5.14 10.52
C LYS A 97 5.64 3.62 10.53
N LEU A 98 4.89 3.04 9.60
CA LEU A 98 4.74 1.59 9.50
C LEU A 98 5.92 1.05 8.69
N ALA A 99 6.78 0.26 9.33
CA ALA A 99 8.02 -0.24 8.73
C ALA A 99 7.78 -1.03 7.43
N GLU A 100 6.75 -1.86 7.37
CA GLU A 100 6.40 -2.61 6.16
C GLU A 100 5.95 -1.70 5.02
N MET A 101 5.13 -0.68 5.31
CA MET A 101 4.72 0.31 4.30
C MET A 101 5.89 1.17 3.84
N GLN A 102 6.78 1.58 4.76
CA GLN A 102 8.00 2.32 4.42
C GLN A 102 8.89 1.50 3.49
N LYS A 103 9.01 0.19 3.75
CA LYS A 103 9.77 -0.74 2.93
C LYS A 103 9.12 -0.95 1.56
N ALA A 104 7.81 -1.13 1.51
CA ALA A 104 7.09 -1.34 0.25
C ALA A 104 7.11 -0.11 -0.66
N LEU A 105 7.08 1.08 -0.05
CA LEU A 105 7.21 2.35 -0.76
C LEU A 105 8.67 2.71 -1.10
N GLY A 106 9.67 2.21 -0.39
CA GLY A 106 11.09 2.44 -0.68
C GLY A 106 11.65 1.50 -1.76
N ALA A 107 12.77 1.85 -2.42
CA ALA A 107 13.33 1.02 -3.51
C ALA A 107 14.06 -0.27 -3.06
N GLY A 108 13.66 -0.84 -1.92
CA GLY A 108 14.23 -2.08 -1.41
C GLY A 108 13.71 -3.30 -2.16
N LEU A 109 14.36 -3.66 -3.27
CA LEU A 109 14.13 -4.86 -4.09
C LEU A 109 12.65 -5.16 -4.41
N ARG A 110 12.29 -4.98 -5.68
CA ARG A 110 11.11 -5.61 -6.31
C ARG A 110 11.14 -7.12 -6.01
N HIS A 111 10.52 -7.55 -4.91
CA HIS A 111 10.11 -8.93 -4.74
C HIS A 111 8.89 -9.07 -5.64
N GLY A 112 9.01 -9.88 -6.69
CA GLY A 112 7.88 -10.21 -7.54
C GLY A 112 6.70 -10.63 -6.66
N HIS A 113 5.53 -10.02 -6.90
CA HIS A 113 4.27 -10.48 -6.35
C HIS A 113 3.99 -11.88 -6.87
N SER A 114 4.49 -12.85 -6.13
CA SER A 114 4.02 -14.21 -6.09
C SER A 114 4.44 -14.76 -4.74
N GLN A 115 3.88 -14.21 -3.66
CA GLN A 115 3.74 -15.02 -2.47
C GLN A 115 2.69 -16.10 -2.79
N PRO A 116 3.03 -17.39 -2.63
CA PRO A 116 2.06 -18.47 -2.80
C PRO A 116 0.91 -18.29 -1.80
N LEU A 117 -0.32 -18.49 -2.26
CA LEU A 117 -1.58 -18.44 -1.52
C LEU A 117 -1.72 -19.55 -0.44
N ASP A 118 -0.62 -20.08 0.10
CA ASP A 118 -0.66 -21.22 1.03
C ASP A 118 0.29 -21.08 2.22
N LYS A 119 0.44 -19.87 2.75
CA LYS A 119 0.88 -19.70 4.14
C LYS A 119 -0.30 -19.25 4.97
N ALA A 120 -1.05 -20.24 5.46
CA ALA A 120 -1.92 -20.08 6.61
C ALA A 120 -1.14 -19.33 7.71
N SER A 121 -1.67 -18.20 8.13
CA SER A 121 -1.22 -17.48 9.32
C SER A 121 -1.49 -18.38 10.53
N GLY A 122 -0.52 -19.22 10.91
CA GLY A 122 -0.70 -20.19 11.98
C GLY A 122 0.50 -21.03 12.37
N ASP A 123 1.67 -20.85 11.75
CA ASP A 123 2.90 -21.53 12.20
C ASP A 123 3.54 -20.68 13.31
N CYS A 124 3.07 -20.89 14.53
CA CYS A 124 3.76 -20.42 15.73
C CYS A 124 5.05 -21.22 15.90
N ASP A 125 6.21 -20.59 15.67
CA ASP A 125 7.48 -21.11 16.15
C ASP A 125 7.46 -21.15 17.69
N LEU A 126 7.27 -22.35 18.24
CA LEU A 126 7.44 -22.65 19.66
C LEU A 126 8.94 -22.61 20.00
N PHE A 127 9.34 -21.61 20.78
CA PHE A 127 10.55 -21.67 21.63
C PHE A 127 10.19 -22.21 23.01
#